data_AF-A0A2S9FQ21-F1
#
_entry.id   AF-A0A2S9FQ21-F1
#
_cell.length_a   1.000
_cell.length_b   1.000
_cell.length_c   1.000
_cell.angle_alpha   90.00
_cell.angle_beta   90.00
_cell.angle_gamma   90.00
#
_symmetry.space_group_name_H-M   'P 1'
#
loop_
_entity.id
_entity.type
_entity.pdbx_description
1 polymer ?
#
loop_
_entity_poly.entity_id
_entity_poly.type
_entity_poly.pdbx_seq_one_letter_code
_entity_poly.pdbx_strand_id
1 'polypeptide(L)'
;VALFPSWETLPHERLSPGVDTVGARMMLLRRLAYPDDARLGAPLRIVVTTARSLLQPMAPDLAKVDPVTLTVGADAEFDAIVARLVDLAYSRVDMVGKRGEFAVRGG
;
A
#
# COMPACT_ATOMS: atom_id res chain seq x y z
N VAL A 1 1.72 9.08 -15.99
CA VAL A 1 3.12 8.70 -15.66
C VAL A 1 3.20 8.47 -14.16
N ALA A 2 3.98 7.50 -13.67
CA ALA A 2 4.23 7.30 -12.24
C ALA A 2 5.66 6.81 -11.97
N LEU A 3 6.20 7.10 -10.78
CA LEU A 3 7.50 6.62 -10.32
C LEU A 3 7.32 5.34 -9.49
N PHE A 4 8.09 4.30 -9.78
CA PHE A 4 8.29 3.13 -8.93
C PHE A 4 9.58 3.32 -8.11
N PRO A 5 9.47 3.77 -6.85
CA PRO A 5 10.62 4.23 -6.07
C PRO A 5 11.42 3.05 -5.51
N SER A 6 12.72 3.26 -5.30
CA SER A 6 13.58 2.32 -4.56
C SER A 6 13.34 2.41 -3.06
N TRP A 7 13.58 1.30 -2.35
CA TRP A 7 13.79 1.35 -0.91
C TRP A 7 14.99 2.23 -0.55
N GLU A 8 14.86 2.91 0.59
CA GLU A 8 15.96 3.63 1.24
C GLU A 8 16.98 2.67 1.86
N THR A 9 16.55 1.45 2.18
CA THR A 9 17.36 0.38 2.78
C THR A 9 17.81 -0.66 1.75
N LEU A 10 18.82 -1.46 2.12
CA LEU A 10 19.29 -2.58 1.29
C LEU A 10 18.45 -3.85 1.54
N PRO A 11 18.27 -4.72 0.52
CA PRO A 11 17.80 -6.09 0.76
C PRO A 11 18.75 -6.76 1.75
N HIS A 12 18.24 -7.26 2.88
CA HIS A 12 18.98 -7.85 4.02
C HIS A 12 19.52 -6.88 5.09
N GLU A 13 19.32 -5.57 4.94
CA GLU A 13 19.52 -4.66 6.06
C GLU A 13 18.48 -4.94 7.16
N ARG A 14 18.89 -4.90 8.44
CA ARG A 14 17.97 -5.07 9.58
C ARG A 14 17.19 -3.78 9.89
N LEU A 15 16.73 -3.11 8.84
CA LEU A 15 15.95 -1.89 8.90
C LEU A 15 14.86 -1.97 7.82
N SER A 16 13.62 -1.73 8.23
CA SER A 16 12.51 -1.70 7.28
C SER A 16 12.57 -0.42 6.43
N PRO A 17 12.23 -0.49 5.13
CA PRO A 17 12.07 0.71 4.31
C PRO A 17 10.93 1.59 4.83
N GLY A 18 10.90 2.85 4.37
CA GLY A 18 9.86 3.79 4.77
C GLY A 18 8.46 3.35 4.35
N VAL A 19 7.47 3.52 5.22
CA VAL A 19 6.06 3.17 4.95
C VAL A 19 5.49 3.88 3.71
N ASP A 20 5.97 5.09 3.43
CA ASP A 20 5.57 5.87 2.25
C ASP A 20 6.06 5.23 0.96
N THR A 21 7.33 4.80 0.95
CA THR A 21 7.94 4.09 -0.17
C THR A 21 7.28 2.74 -0.40
N VAL A 22 7.00 1.98 0.67
CA VAL A 22 6.26 0.72 0.57
C VAL A 22 4.85 0.95 0.00
N GLY A 23 4.10 1.92 0.54
CA GLY A 23 2.76 2.26 0.06
C GLY A 23 2.74 2.69 -1.41
N ALA A 24 3.68 3.54 -1.83
CA ALA A 24 3.81 3.97 -3.22
C ALA A 24 4.11 2.81 -4.17
N ARG A 25 4.99 1.88 -3.77
CA ARG A 25 5.30 0.67 -4.54
C ARG A 25 4.06 -0.22 -4.67
N MET A 26 3.36 -0.49 -3.58
CA MET A 26 2.15 -1.33 -3.58
C MET A 26 1.03 -0.71 -4.41
N MET A 27 0.81 0.61 -4.30
CA MET A 27 -0.17 1.33 -5.11
C MET A 27 0.14 1.24 -6.61
N LEU A 28 1.40 1.44 -7.01
CA LEU A 28 1.79 1.35 -8.41
C LEU A 28 1.62 -0.08 -8.96
N LEU A 29 2.03 -1.10 -8.20
CA LEU A 29 1.83 -2.49 -8.58
C LEU A 29 0.34 -2.84 -8.74
N ARG A 30 -0.51 -2.35 -7.84
CA ARG A 30 -1.97 -2.56 -7.95
C ARG A 30 -2.54 -1.86 -9.19
N ARG A 31 -2.10 -0.65 -9.51
CA ARG A 31 -2.49 0.06 -10.75
C ARG A 31 -2.07 -0.66 -12.02
N LEU A 32 -0.93 -1.35 -12.01
CA LEU A 32 -0.50 -2.17 -13.14
C LEU A 32 -1.31 -3.46 -13.27
N ALA A 33 -1.69 -4.08 -12.15
CA ALA A 33 -2.50 -5.30 -12.14
C ALA A 33 -3.98 -5.05 -12.47
N TYR A 34 -4.50 -3.87 -12.14
CA TYR A 34 -5.89 -3.48 -12.35
C TYR A 34 -5.97 -2.13 -13.11
N PRO A 35 -5.55 -2.07 -14.38
CA PRO A 35 -5.38 -0.82 -15.13
C PRO A 35 -6.70 -0.08 -15.39
N ASP A 36 -7.82 -0.79 -15.41
CA ASP A 36 -9.16 -0.24 -15.68
C ASP A 36 -9.93 0.15 -14.40
N ASP A 37 -9.34 -0.06 -13.21
CA ASP A 37 -9.95 0.38 -11.96
C ASP A 37 -9.82 1.90 -11.80
N ALA A 38 -10.89 2.61 -12.18
CA ALA A 38 -10.95 4.06 -12.14
C ALA A 38 -10.70 4.65 -10.75
N ARG A 39 -10.90 3.89 -9.67
CA ARG A 39 -10.62 4.34 -8.29
C ARG A 39 -9.13 4.56 -8.05
N LEU A 40 -8.27 3.89 -8.82
CA LEU A 40 -6.82 4.01 -8.73
C LEU A 40 -6.23 5.11 -9.64
N GLY A 41 -7.10 5.82 -10.37
CA GLY A 41 -6.76 6.87 -11.32
C GLY A 41 -6.60 6.37 -12.76
N ALA A 42 -6.21 7.28 -13.66
CA ALA A 42 -6.09 6.95 -15.08
C ALA A 42 -5.06 5.82 -15.36
N PRO A 43 -5.24 5.03 -16.43
CA PRO A 43 -4.30 3.98 -16.81
C PRO A 43 -2.86 4.47 -16.93
N LEU A 44 -1.92 3.70 -16.40
CA LEU A 44 -0.50 4.05 -16.44
C LEU A 44 0.06 3.88 -17.85
N ARG A 45 0.53 4.99 -18.44
CA ARG A 45 1.19 4.98 -19.76
C ARG A 45 2.71 4.86 -19.70
N ILE A 46 3.31 5.38 -18.64
CA ILE A 46 4.76 5.40 -18.43
C ILE A 46 5.02 5.16 -16.95
N VAL A 47 5.88 4.19 -16.66
CA VAL A 47 6.45 3.95 -15.33
C VAL A 47 7.93 4.29 -15.38
N VAL A 48 8.35 5.23 -14.54
CA VAL A 48 9.76 5.57 -14.32
C VAL A 48 10.24 4.77 -13.12
N THR A 49 11.48 4.28 -13.14
CA THR A 49 12.04 3.57 -11.98
C THR A 49 13.55 3.74 -11.90
N THR A 50 14.15 3.22 -10.82
CA THR A 50 15.59 3.17 -10.59
C THR A 50 16.14 1.79 -10.92
N ALA A 51 17.43 1.70 -11.26
CA ALA A 51 18.09 0.40 -11.47
C ALA A 51 17.96 -0.53 -10.26
N ARG A 52 18.00 0.02 -9.03
CA ARG A 52 17.78 -0.75 -7.79
C ARG A 52 16.40 -1.41 -7.78
N SER A 53 15.34 -0.66 -8.04
CA SER A 53 13.97 -1.18 -8.03
C SER A 53 13.73 -2.21 -9.13
N LEU A 54 14.40 -2.06 -10.27
CA LEU A 54 14.34 -3.00 -11.38
C LEU A 54 15.00 -4.35 -11.03
N LEU A 55 16.15 -4.32 -10.35
CA LEU A 55 16.91 -5.52 -9.98
C LEU A 55 16.40 -6.20 -8.72
N GLN A 56 15.67 -5.47 -7.87
CA GLN A 56 15.23 -5.99 -6.58
C GLN A 56 14.06 -6.98 -6.76
N PRO A 57 14.23 -8.27 -6.40
CA PRO A 57 13.15 -9.25 -6.50
C PRO A 57 12.05 -8.96 -5.48
N MET A 58 10.83 -9.37 -5.84
CA MET A 58 9.62 -9.20 -5.02
C MET A 58 8.76 -10.46 -5.09
N ALA A 59 7.93 -10.68 -4.07
CA ALA A 59 6.95 -11.76 -4.12
C ALA A 59 5.92 -11.49 -5.25
N PRO A 60 5.57 -12.51 -6.06
CA PRO A 60 4.81 -12.33 -7.30
C PRO A 60 3.34 -11.98 -7.07
N ASP A 61 2.84 -12.20 -5.87
CA ASP A 61 1.44 -12.04 -5.46
C ASP A 61 1.16 -10.73 -4.72
N LEU A 62 2.16 -9.88 -4.50
CA LEU A 62 1.99 -8.61 -3.76
C LEU A 62 0.90 -7.71 -4.36
N ALA A 63 0.77 -7.65 -5.68
CA ALA A 63 -0.25 -6.84 -6.34
C ALA A 63 -1.69 -7.35 -6.11
N LYS A 64 -1.85 -8.62 -5.71
CA LYS A 64 -3.13 -9.29 -5.47
C LYS A 64 -3.63 -9.13 -4.04
N VAL A 65 -2.82 -8.57 -3.14
CA VAL A 65 -3.26 -8.27 -1.78
C VAL A 65 -4.37 -7.22 -1.86
N ASP A 66 -5.56 -7.58 -1.41
CA ASP A 66 -6.70 -6.67 -1.43
C ASP A 66 -6.59 -5.60 -0.34
N PRO A 67 -6.65 -4.30 -0.70
CA PRO A 67 -6.64 -3.21 0.25
C PRO A 67 -8.02 -3.05 0.88
N VAL A 68 -8.05 -2.37 2.02
CA VAL A 68 -9.30 -1.83 2.57
C VAL A 68 -9.74 -0.66 1.69
N THR A 69 -10.92 -0.75 1.09
CA THR A 69 -11.55 0.33 0.33
C THR A 69 -12.72 0.88 1.13
N LEU A 70 -12.68 2.17 1.47
CA LEU A 70 -13.74 2.85 2.19
C LEU A 70 -14.41 3.87 1.25
N THR A 71 -15.73 3.87 1.18
CA THR A 71 -16.51 4.77 0.32
C THR A 71 -17.81 5.13 1.03
N VAL A 72 -18.26 6.37 0.89
CA VAL A 72 -19.51 6.83 1.52
C VAL A 72 -20.69 5.98 1.04
N GLY A 73 -21.49 5.49 1.98
CA GLY A 73 -22.68 4.67 1.70
C GLY A 73 -22.38 3.19 1.40
N ALA A 74 -21.12 2.75 1.49
CA ALA A 74 -20.79 1.34 1.42
C ALA A 74 -20.98 0.67 2.79
N ASP A 75 -21.65 -0.49 2.81
CA ASP A 75 -21.76 -1.33 4.00
C ASP A 75 -20.47 -2.12 4.21
N ALA A 76 -20.00 -2.16 5.45
CA ALA A 76 -18.90 -3.00 5.88
C ALA A 76 -19.01 -3.30 7.37
N GLU A 77 -18.58 -4.49 7.77
CA GLU A 77 -18.51 -4.87 9.18
C GLU A 77 -17.30 -4.18 9.83
N PHE A 78 -17.55 -3.46 10.92
CA PHE A 78 -16.57 -2.56 11.52
C PHE A 78 -15.36 -3.31 12.09
N ASP A 79 -15.60 -4.39 12.83
CA ASP A 79 -14.54 -5.17 13.46
C ASP A 79 -13.69 -5.91 12.40
N ALA A 80 -14.31 -6.33 11.29
CA ALA A 80 -13.62 -6.90 10.14
C ALA A 80 -12.68 -5.88 9.45
N ILE A 81 -13.07 -4.61 9.34
CA ILE A 81 -12.17 -3.56 8.84
C ILE A 81 -10.98 -3.40 9.79
N VAL A 82 -11.23 -3.33 11.09
CA VAL A 82 -10.18 -3.20 12.11
C VAL A 82 -9.20 -4.36 12.04
N ALA A 83 -9.70 -5.60 11.98
CA ALA A 83 -8.87 -6.80 11.84
C ALA A 83 -8.07 -6.76 10.53
N ARG A 84 -8.71 -6.40 9.42
CA ARG A 84 -8.05 -6.31 8.12
C ARG A 84 -6.94 -5.26 8.06
N LEU A 85 -7.11 -4.12 8.74
CA LEU A 85 -6.05 -3.12 8.84
C LEU A 85 -4.82 -3.68 9.58
N VAL A 86 -5.03 -4.46 10.65
CA VAL A 86 -3.94 -5.14 11.35
C VAL A 86 -3.24 -6.17 10.45
N ASP A 87 -4.00 -6.97 9.69
CA ASP A 87 -3.44 -7.93 8.72
C ASP A 87 -2.59 -7.25 7.64
N LEU A 88 -2.95 -6.01 7.27
CA LEU A 88 -2.20 -5.15 6.35
C LEU A 88 -1.04 -4.40 7.03
N ALA A 89 -0.67 -4.79 8.24
CA ALA A 89 0.39 -4.21 9.05
C ALA A 89 0.20 -2.70 9.36
N TYR A 90 -1.04 -2.24 9.48
CA TYR A 90 -1.32 -0.96 10.13
C TYR A 90 -1.25 -1.12 11.65
N SER A 91 -0.69 -0.10 12.31
CA SER A 91 -0.57 -0.06 13.77
C SER A 91 -1.81 0.58 14.39
N ARG A 92 -2.47 -0.14 15.30
CA ARG A 92 -3.52 0.44 16.15
C ARG A 92 -2.87 1.32 17.22
N VAL A 93 -3.27 2.58 17.26
CA VAL A 93 -2.77 3.58 18.20
C VAL A 93 -3.92 4.30 18.88
N ASP A 94 -3.63 4.98 19.99
CA ASP A 94 -4.61 5.88 20.59
C ASP A 94 -4.84 7.07 19.67
N MET A 95 -3.82 7.78 19.22
CA MET A 95 -3.98 8.94 18.34
C MET A 95 -3.10 8.77 17.11
N VAL A 96 -3.70 8.89 15.92
CA VAL A 96 -2.99 8.77 14.64
C VAL A 96 -2.05 9.97 14.48
N GLY A 97 -0.75 9.71 14.32
CA GLY A 97 0.27 10.73 14.11
C GLY A 97 1.01 10.61 12.78
N LYS A 98 1.00 9.43 12.15
CA LYS A 98 1.70 9.17 10.89
C LYS A 98 0.99 8.14 10.01
N ARG A 99 1.48 8.00 8.77
CA ARG A 99 1.01 6.99 7.82
C ARG A 99 1.28 5.58 8.35
N GLY A 100 0.35 4.67 8.06
CA GLY A 100 0.39 3.29 8.56
C GLY A 100 -0.20 3.12 9.96
N GLU A 101 -0.86 4.13 10.52
CA GLU A 101 -1.56 4.05 11.81
C GLU A 101 -3.07 4.19 11.64
N PHE A 102 -3.82 3.64 12.59
CA PHE A 102 -5.24 3.88 12.74
C PHE A 102 -5.66 3.88 14.21
N ALA A 103 -6.76 4.56 14.51
CA ALA A 103 -7.36 4.60 15.84
C ALA A 103 -8.85 4.26 15.76
N VAL A 104 -9.36 3.58 16.78
CA VAL A 104 -10.79 3.26 16.94
C VAL A 104 -11.36 4.16 18.02
N ARG A 105 -12.47 4.84 17.71
CA ARG A 105 -13.14 5.83 18.59
C ARG A 105 -14.62 5.51 18.79
N GLY A 106 -14.89 4.26 19.17
CA GLY A 106 -16.26 3.73 19.16
C GLY A 106 -16.68 3.31 17.75
N GLY A 107 -18.00 3.28 17.52
CA GLY A 107 -18.67 2.97 16.25
C GLY A 107 -19.95 3.79 16.14
#